data_AF-A0A962GWK9-F1
#
_entry.id   AF-A0A962GWK9-F1
#
_cell.length_a   1.000
_cell.length_b   1.000
_cell.length_c   1.000
_cell.angle_alpha   90.00
_cell.angle_beta   90.00
_cell.angle_gamma   90.00
#
_symmetry.space_group_name_H-M   'P 1'
#
loop_
_entity.id
_entity.type
_entity.pdbx_description
1 polymer ?
#
loop_
_entity_poly.entity_id
_entity_poly.type
_entity_poly.pdbx_seq_one_letter_code
_entity_poly.pdbx_strand_id
1 'polypeptide(L)' 'RGSGRRAPVTDWLTLQPGVQYIVNPGADAQLGNAVVAMLRFELSWAL' A
#
# COMPACT_ATOMS: atom_id res chain seq x y z
N ARG A 1 2.35 9.29 5.07
CA ARG A 1 3.01 8.09 5.62
C ARG A 1 1.95 6.99 5.71
N GLY A 2 1.89 6.08 4.73
CA GLY A 2 0.86 5.01 4.69
C GLY A 2 1.18 3.93 5.72
N SER A 3 0.63 4.04 6.93
CA SER A 3 0.81 3.04 8.00
C SER A 3 -0.18 1.90 7.81
N GLY A 4 0.00 1.11 6.76
CA GLY A 4 -0.70 -0.15 6.64
C GLY A 4 -0.21 -1.13 7.70
N ARG A 5 -1.09 -1.71 8.52
CA ARG A 5 -0.69 -2.77 9.46
C ARG A 5 -0.45 -4.07 8.67
N ARG A 6 0.70 -4.72 8.89
CA ARG A 6 0.93 -6.08 8.38
C ARG A 6 0.05 -7.06 9.16
N ALA A 7 -0.58 -7.97 8.44
CA ALA A 7 -1.46 -9.01 8.95
C ALA A 7 -0.99 -10.34 8.36
N PRO A 8 -0.27 -11.18 9.13
CA PRO A 8 -0.04 -12.57 8.77
C PRO A 8 -1.40 -13.27 8.70
N VAL A 9 -1.77 -13.77 7.52
CA VAL A 9 -3.06 -14.44 7.28
C VAL A 9 -2.88 -15.94 7.30
N THR A 10 -1.78 -16.42 6.74
CA THR A 10 -1.31 -17.80 6.82
C THR A 10 0.21 -17.80 6.99
N ASP A 11 0.81 -18.96 7.28
CA ASP A 11 2.27 -19.09 7.42
C ASP A 11 3.04 -18.73 6.14
N TRP A 12 2.35 -18.72 5.00
CA TRP A 12 2.92 -18.39 3.69
C TRP A 12 2.40 -17.06 3.12
N LEU A 13 1.48 -16.37 3.78
CA LEU A 13 0.85 -15.13 3.28
C LEU A 13 0.76 -14.06 4.36
N THR A 14 1.37 -12.91 4.09
CA THR A 14 1.15 -11.67 4.84
C THR A 14 0.48 -10.63 3.96
N LEU A 15 -0.59 -10.01 4.46
CA LEU A 15 -1.27 -8.89 3.83
C LEU A 15 -0.94 -7.57 4.54
N GLN A 16 -0.88 -6.48 3.80
CA GLN A 16 -0.71 -5.14 4.35
C GLN A 16 -1.57 -4.14 3.56
N PRO A 17 -2.81 -3.86 4.02
CA PRO A 17 -3.63 -2.83 3.41
C PRO A 17 -3.06 -1.45 3.73
N GLY A 18 -3.22 -0.48 2.84
CA GLY A 18 -2.74 0.89 3.04
C GLY A 18 -3.61 1.90 2.32
N VAL A 19 -3.60 3.13 2.84
CA VAL A 19 -4.18 4.31 2.18
C VAL A 19 -3.12 5.40 2.15
N GLN A 20 -3.02 6.08 1.02
CA GLN A 20 -2.07 7.18 0.83
C GLN A 20 -2.80 8.40 0.30
N TYR A 21 -2.44 9.57 0.82
CA TYR A 21 -2.83 10.85 0.26
C TYR A 21 -1.64 11.44 -0.48
N ILE A 22 -1.85 11.83 -1.73
CA ILE A 22 -0.85 12.40 -2.62
C ILE A 22 -1.28 13.82 -2.95
N VAL A 23 -0.41 14.78 -2.62
CA VAL A 23 -0.58 16.20 -2.99
C VAL A 23 0.12 16.44 -4.31
N ASN A 24 -0.54 17.09 -5.27
CA ASN A 24 -0.01 17.43 -6.59
C ASN A 24 0.81 16.29 -7.22
N PRO A 25 0.13 15.22 -7.69
CA PRO A 25 0.79 14.04 -8.24
C PRO A 25 1.83 14.42 -9.30
N GLY A 26 3.03 13.84 -9.22
CA GLY A 26 4.12 14.16 -10.15
C GLY A 26 4.69 15.57 -10.01
N ALA A 27 4.42 16.27 -8.89
CA ALA A 27 4.74 17.68 -8.68
C ALA A 27 4.06 18.66 -9.66
N ASP A 28 3.00 18.22 -10.33
CA ASP A 28 2.17 19.06 -11.18
C ASP A 28 1.04 19.69 -10.37
N ALA A 29 1.06 21.02 -10.25
CA ALA A 29 0.06 21.78 -9.51
C ALA A 29 -1.30 21.92 -10.24
N GLN A 30 -1.37 21.57 -11.53
CA GLN A 30 -2.62 21.50 -12.27
C GLN A 30 -3.38 20.19 -12.01
N LEU A 31 -2.67 19.16 -11.55
CA LEU A 31 -3.29 17.90 -11.14
C LEU A 31 -3.79 17.99 -9.70
N GLY A 32 -5.08 17.68 -9.52
CA GLY A 32 -5.70 17.63 -8.21
C GLY A 32 -5.08 16.56 -7.30
N ASN A 33 -5.24 16.74 -5.99
CA ASN A 33 -4.80 15.78 -4.99
C ASN A 33 -5.51 14.43 -5.16
N ALA A 34 -4.84 13.35 -4.75
CA ALA A 34 -5.34 11.99 -4.91
C ALA A 34 -5.36 11.23 -3.57
N VAL A 35 -6.37 10.39 -3.41
CA VAL A 35 -6.41 9.34 -2.38
C VAL A 35 -6.23 8.00 -3.07
N VAL A 36 -5.25 7.21 -2.62
CA VAL A 36 -4.90 5.92 -3.20
C VAL A 36 -5.09 4.83 -2.16
N ALA A 37 -5.92 3.84 -2.49
CA ALA A 37 -5.99 2.58 -1.76
C ALA A 37 -4.95 1.59 -2.31
N MET A 38 -4.31 0.85 -1.42
CA MET A 38 -3.25 -0.10 -1.74
C MET A 38 -3.41 -1.37 -0.90
N LEU A 39 -2.99 -2.50 -1.47
CA LEU A 39 -2.83 -3.75 -0.74
C LEU A 39 -1.50 -4.39 -1.16
N ARG A 40 -0.62 -4.62 -0.18
CA ARG A 40 0.64 -5.35 -0.37
C ARG A 40 0.47 -6.78 0.12
N PHE A 41 1.03 -7.73 -0.63
CA PHE A 41 1.06 -9.15 -0.31
C PHE A 41 2.53 -9.60 -0.26
N GLU A 42 2.86 -10.45 0.71
CA GLU A 42 4.16 -11.09 0.84
C GLU A 42 3.92 -12.59 0.95
N LEU A 43 4.62 -13.36 0.11
CA LEU A 43 4.46 -14.79 -0.02
C LEU A 43 5.75 -15.50 0.37
N SER A 44 5.66 -16.63 1.07
CA SER A 44 6.80 -17.47 1.44
C SER A 44 6.53 -18.93 1.08
N TRP A 45 7.46 -19.57 0.38
CA TRP A 45 7.38 -20.98 0.03
C TRP A 45 8.77 -21.62 0.19
N ALA A 46 8.81 -22.89 0.59
CA ALA A 46 10.04 -23.68 0.57
C ALA A 46 10.31 -24.12 -0.88
N LEU A 47 11.52 -23.87 -1.36
CA LEU A 47 12.04 -24.42 -2.61
C LEU A 47 12.83 -25.70 -2.33
#